data_AF-A0A7C2HAD6-F1
#
_entry.id   AF-A0A7C2HAD6-F1
#
_cell.length_a   1.000
_cell.length_b   1.000
_cell.length_c   1.000
_cell.angle_alpha   90.00
_cell.angle_beta   90.00
_cell.angle_gamma   90.00
#
_symmetry.space_group_name_H-M   'P 1'
#
loop_
_entity.id
_entity.type
_entity.pdbx_description
1 polymer ?
#
loop_
_entity_poly.entity_id
_entity_poly.type
_entity_poly.pdbx_seq_one_letter_code
_entity_poly.pdbx_strand_id
1 'polypeptide(L)' 'MAVRKISKAVGLTQAVIGGSAIVFAFLLFYNVLGLQEIIGASETRIGLYLWVLIIFGLLSTISGLLLFYEQ' A
#
# COMPACT_ATOMS: atom_id res chain seq x y z
N MET A 1 11.86 7.36 -25.48
CA MET A 1 12.13 8.27 -24.34
C MET A 1 10.89 8.53 -23.47
N ALA A 2 9.72 8.82 -24.05
CA ALA A 2 8.48 9.09 -23.30
C ALA A 2 7.96 7.89 -22.48
N VAL A 3 7.91 6.69 -23.09
CA VAL A 3 7.48 5.44 -22.43
C VAL A 3 8.27 5.17 -21.15
N ARG A 4 9.59 5.37 -21.18
CA ARG A 4 10.45 5.20 -20.00
C ARG A 4 10.14 6.19 -18.88
N LYS A 5 9.85 7.46 -19.20
CA LYS A 5 9.46 8.46 -18.20
C LYS A 5 8.12 8.10 -17.56
N ILE A 6 7.18 7.60 -18.36
CA ILE A 6 5.87 7.13 -17.89
C ILE A 6 6.06 5.91 -16.98
N SER A 7 6.83 4.91 -17.39
CA SER A 7 7.10 3.72 -16.57
C SER A 7 7.69 4.10 -15.21
N LYS A 8 8.68 5.01 -15.18
CA LYS A 8 9.24 5.53 -13.93
C LYS A 8 8.23 6.28 -13.06
N ALA A 9 7.37 7.11 -13.66
CA ALA A 9 6.35 7.83 -12.92
C ALA A 9 5.30 6.88 -12.31
N VAL A 10 4.85 5.89 -13.08
CA VAL A 10 3.92 4.85 -12.63
C VAL A 10 4.57 4.02 -11.53
N GLY A 11 5.82 3.58 -11.74
CA GLY A 11 6.57 2.80 -10.77
C GLY A 11 6.75 3.52 -9.43
N LEU A 12 7.15 4.79 -9.47
CA LEU A 12 7.24 5.62 -8.27
C LEU A 12 5.89 5.76 -7.55
N THR A 13 4.83 6.04 -8.30
CA THR A 13 3.48 6.18 -7.74
C THR A 13 3.03 4.89 -7.08
N GLN A 14 3.26 3.75 -7.73
CA GLN A 14 2.87 2.44 -7.25
C GLN A 14 3.69 2.04 -6.00
N ALA A 15 4.97 2.42 -5.93
CA ALA A 15 5.81 2.23 -4.75
C ALA A 15 5.34 3.08 -3.56
N VAL A 16 4.99 4.35 -3.79
CA VAL A 16 4.45 5.25 -2.75
C VAL A 16 3.10 4.74 -2.25
N ILE A 17 2.19 4.35 -3.14
CA ILE A 17 0.88 3.79 -2.77
C ILE A 17 1.08 2.51 -1.95
N GLY A 18 1.92 1.59 -2.42
CA GLY A 18 2.20 0.32 -1.74
C GLY A 18 2.76 0.53 -0.33
N GLY A 19 3.77 1.41 -0.20
CA GLY A 19 4.34 1.78 1.08
C GLY A 19 3.32 2.43 2.01
N SER A 20 2.49 3.34 1.49
CA SER A 20 1.43 3.99 2.27
C SER A 20 0.37 3.01 2.77
N ALA A 21 0.02 2.00 1.98
CA ALA A 21 -0.90 0.94 2.38
C ALA A 21 -0.35 0.10 3.54
N ILE A 22 0.96 -0.21 3.52
CA ILE A 22 1.64 -0.93 4.61
C ILE A 22 1.67 -0.07 5.88
N VAL A 23 1.99 1.22 5.76
CA VAL A 23 1.94 2.16 6.90
C VAL A 23 0.52 2.23 7.46
N PHE A 24 -0.49 2.35 6.60
CA PHE A 24 -1.88 2.39 7.03
C PHE A 24 -2.31 1.10 7.73
N ALA A 25 -1.87 -0.06 7.25
CA ALA A 25 -2.10 -1.34 7.93
C ALA A 25 -1.51 -1.35 9.35
N PHE A 26 -0.29 -0.82 9.53
CA PHE A 26 0.33 -0.70 10.85
C PHE A 26 -0.49 0.22 11.77
N LEU A 27 -0.90 1.39 11.28
CA LEU A 27 -1.73 2.32 12.04
C LEU A 27 -3.08 1.68 12.43
N LEU A 28 -3.68 0.92 11.52
CA LEU A 28 -4.93 0.21 11.77
C LEU A 28 -4.76 -0.90 12.81
N PHE A 29 -3.67 -1.67 12.74
CA PHE A 29 -3.39 -2.76 13.69
C PHE A 29 -3.25 -2.24 15.12
N TYR A 30 -2.54 -1.13 15.32
CA TYR A 30 -2.36 -0.51 16.64
C TYR A 30 -3.52 0.40 17.08
N ASN A 31 -4.61 0.44 16.30
CA ASN A 31 -5.73 1.35 16.49
C ASN A 31 -5.30 2.82 16.73
N VAL A 32 -4.30 3.28 15.96
CA VAL A 32 -3.80 4.65 16.09
C VAL A 32 -4.92 5.63 15.80
N LEU A 33 -5.12 6.63 16.66
CA LEU A 33 -6.19 7.63 16.57
C LEU A 33 -7.63 7.07 16.59
N GLY A 34 -7.83 5.83 17.05
CA GLY A 34 -9.16 5.20 17.01
C GLY A 34 -9.61 4.87 15.58
N LEU A 35 -8.65 4.53 14.71
CA LEU A 35 -8.91 4.22 13.30
C LEU A 35 -9.91 3.07 13.12
N GLN A 36 -9.92 2.08 14.02
CA GLN A 36 -10.83 0.94 13.96
C GLN A 36 -12.29 1.36 14.16
N GLU A 37 -12.53 2.31 15.08
CA GLU A 37 -13.83 2.91 15.34
C GLU A 37 -14.26 3.82 14.19
N ILE A 38 -13.34 4.64 13.65
CA ILE A 38 -13.60 5.54 12.53
C ILE A 38 -14.08 4.78 11.29
N ILE A 39 -13.49 3.62 11.00
CA ILE A 39 -13.90 2.79 9.86
C ILE A 39 -15.09 1.85 10.17
N GLY A 40 -15.57 1.81 11.41
CA GLY A 40 -16.69 0.95 11.82
C GLY A 40 -16.42 -0.55 11.64
N ALA A 41 -15.16 -0.98 11.71
CA ALA A 41 -14.80 -2.39 11.53
C ALA A 41 -14.94 -3.15 12.86
N SER A 42 -15.60 -4.30 12.83
CA SER A 42 -15.53 -5.24 13.95
C SER A 42 -14.15 -5.88 14.00
N GLU A 43 -13.67 -6.25 15.18
CA GLU A 43 -12.35 -6.88 15.37
C GLU A 43 -12.10 -8.06 14.41
N THR A 44 -13.13 -8.85 14.12
CA THR A 44 -13.08 -9.97 13.18
C THR A 44 -12.78 -9.54 11.74
N ARG A 45 -13.22 -8.36 11.31
CA ARG A 45 -12.98 -7.84 9.95
C ARG A 45 -11.63 -7.15 9.80
N ILE A 46 -11.05 -6.65 10.90
CA ILE A 46 -9.77 -5.95 10.88
C ILE A 46 -8.66 -6.84 10.36
N GLY A 47 -8.62 -8.11 10.79
CA GLY A 47 -7.66 -9.09 10.27
C GLY A 47 -7.68 -9.16 8.74
N LEU A 48 -8.88 -9.19 8.12
CA LEU A 48 -9.01 -9.21 6.66
C LEU A 48 -8.49 -7.93 6.01
N TYR A 49 -8.78 -6.75 6.57
CA TYR A 49 -8.24 -5.49 6.07
C TYR A 49 -6.71 -5.47 6.11
N LEU A 50 -6.12 -5.96 7.20
CA LEU A 50 -4.67 -6.04 7.34
C LEU A 50 -4.05 -6.96 6.29
N TRP A 51 -4.62 -8.15 6.07
CA TRP A 51 -4.15 -9.07 5.04
C TRP A 51 -4.21 -8.45 3.65
N VAL A 52 -5.33 -7.82 3.29
CA VAL A 52 -5.48 -7.14 2.00
C VAL A 52 -4.45 -6.01 1.87
N LEU A 53 -4.34 -5.12 2.84
CA LEU A 53 -3.40 -3.98 2.78
C LEU A 53 -1.94 -4.42 2.69
N ILE A 54 -1.55 -5.47 3.43
CA ILE A 54 -0.17 -5.98 3.40
C ILE A 54 0.11 -6.67 2.07
N ILE A 55 -0.75 -7.58 1.61
CA ILE A 55 -0.52 -8.32 0.37
C ILE A 55 -0.48 -7.36 -0.82
N PHE A 56 -1.51 -6.52 -0.98
CA PHE A 56 -1.55 -5.57 -2.10
C PHE A 56 -0.51 -4.46 -1.95
N GLY A 57 -0.21 -4.02 -0.72
CA GLY A 57 0.85 -3.04 -0.46
C GLY A 57 2.24 -3.56 -0.86
N LEU A 58 2.56 -4.81 -0.53
CA LEU A 58 3.81 -5.46 -0.93
C LEU A 58 3.88 -5.65 -2.45
N LEU A 59 2.82 -6.20 -3.06
CA LEU A 59 2.77 -6.39 -4.52
C LEU A 59 2.93 -5.05 -5.25
N SER A 60 2.20 -4.02 -4.81
CA SER A 60 2.32 -2.66 -5.35
C SER A 60 3.74 -2.12 -5.21
N THR A 61 4.35 -2.26 -4.03
CA THR A 61 5.71 -1.77 -3.79
C THR A 61 6.73 -2.45 -4.69
N ILE A 62 6.70 -3.78 -4.76
CA ILE A 62 7.65 -4.57 -5.57
C ILE A 62 7.48 -4.23 -7.06
N SER A 63 6.25 -4.28 -7.58
CA SER A 63 5.98 -3.92 -8.98
C SER A 63 6.35 -2.48 -9.30
N GLY A 64 6.11 -1.55 -8.37
CA GLY A 64 6.49 -0.16 -8.54
C GLY A 64 8.00 0.04 -8.65
N LEU A 65 8.77 -0.64 -7.79
CA LEU A 65 10.23 -0.64 -7.87
C LEU A 65 10.73 -1.25 -9.18
N LEU A 66 10.14 -2.37 -9.63
CA LEU A 66 10.51 -3.00 -10.90
C LEU A 66 10.32 -2.05 -12.08
N LEU A 67 9.15 -1.40 -12.19
CA LEU A 67 8.85 -0.42 -13.24
C LEU A 67 9.79 0.80 -13.18
N PHE A 68 10.17 1.23 -11.97
CA PHE A 68 11.06 2.37 -11.79
C PHE A 68 12.50 2.08 -12.26
N TYR A 69 12.96 0.85 -12.06
CA TYR A 69 14.31 0.40 -12.43
C TYR A 69 14.38 -0.25 -13.82
N GLU A 70 13.26 -0.42 -14.50
CA GLU A 70 13.22 -0.90 -15.88
C GLU A 70 13.94 0.10 -16.81
N GLN A 71 14.90 -0.41 -17.60
CA GLN A 71 15.89 0.40 -18.36
C GLN A 71 15.36 0.97 -19.68
#